data_AF-A0A0D6NMW0-F1
#
_entry.id   AF-A0A0D6NMW0-F1
#
_cell.length_a   1.000
_cell.length_b   1.000
_cell.length_c   1.000
_cell.angle_alpha   90.00
_cell.angle_beta   90.00
_cell.angle_gamma   90.00
#
_symmetry.space_group_name_H-M   'P 1'
#
loop_
_entity.id
_entity.type
_entity.pdbx_description
1 polymer ?
#
loop_
_entity_poly.entity_id
_entity_poly.type
_entity_poly.pdbx_seq_one_letter_code
_entity_poly.pdbx_strand_id
1 'polypeptide(L)'
;MAFAKKFSNPPAGKAAIYFYRDSFMGQALKRDISIDGKCVGKTANNMFFYSIVDGDKDHRLSTEGETTRHDISLFTNVGKNYFVQQQITMGVWSASSKLKVVSEEQGTKEIEGLKLAVSGDCS
;
A
#
# COMPACT_ATOMS: atom_id res chain seq x y z
N MET A 1 3.06 18.18 1.09
CA MET A 1 1.99 17.20 1.41
C MET A 1 0.85 17.13 0.37
N ALA A 2 0.81 17.99 -0.65
CA ALA A 2 -0.32 18.09 -1.59
C ALA A 2 -0.13 17.39 -2.96
N PHE A 3 0.99 16.72 -3.23
CA PHE A 3 1.27 16.18 -4.59
C PHE A 3 0.75 14.75 -4.79
N ALA A 4 0.86 13.87 -3.78
CA ALA A 4 0.39 12.49 -3.88
C ALA A 4 -1.14 12.40 -4.05
N LYS A 5 -1.91 13.31 -3.43
CA LYS A 5 -3.38 13.36 -3.61
C LYS A 5 -3.83 14.05 -4.91
N LYS A 6 -2.89 14.56 -5.72
CA LYS A 6 -3.22 15.04 -7.07
C LYS A 6 -3.28 13.90 -8.08
N PHE A 7 -2.89 12.69 -7.67
CA PHE A 7 -2.81 11.50 -8.53
C PHE A 7 -2.09 11.81 -9.86
N SER A 8 -1.10 12.71 -9.81
CA SER A 8 -0.38 13.15 -11.00
C SER A 8 0.34 11.97 -11.63
N ASN A 9 0.45 11.98 -12.95
CA ASN A 9 1.17 10.94 -13.67
C ASN A 9 2.59 10.74 -13.09
N PRO A 10 3.01 9.49 -12.88
CA PRO A 10 4.36 9.17 -12.46
C PRO A 10 5.42 9.72 -13.43
N PRO A 11 6.68 9.86 -12.99
CA PRO A 11 7.79 10.21 -13.88
C PRO A 11 7.89 9.27 -15.10
N ALA A 12 8.53 9.74 -16.18
CA ALA A 12 8.69 8.95 -17.40
C ALA A 12 9.32 7.57 -17.11
N GLY A 13 8.73 6.52 -17.68
CA GLY A 13 9.18 5.13 -17.46
C GLY A 13 8.84 4.54 -16.09
N LYS A 14 8.03 5.23 -15.27
CA LYS A 14 7.67 4.79 -13.91
C LYS A 14 6.17 4.55 -13.78
N ALA A 15 5.81 3.80 -12.74
CA ALA A 15 4.46 3.70 -12.21
C ALA A 15 4.44 4.19 -10.75
N ALA A 16 3.26 4.48 -10.23
CA ALA A 16 3.08 4.78 -8.81
C ALA A 16 2.20 3.74 -8.14
N ILE A 17 2.58 3.35 -6.93
CA ILE A 17 1.80 2.48 -6.06
C ILE A 17 1.40 3.28 -4.82
N TYR A 18 0.09 3.35 -4.62
CA TYR A 18 -0.55 3.88 -3.43
C TYR A 18 -0.95 2.70 -2.56
N PHE A 19 -0.26 2.52 -1.44
CA PHE A 19 -0.60 1.47 -0.48
C PHE A 19 -1.30 2.11 0.71
N TYR A 20 -2.46 1.63 1.13
CA TYR A 20 -3.20 2.30 2.20
C TYR A 20 -4.00 1.35 3.09
N ARG A 21 -4.37 1.88 4.25
CA ARG A 21 -5.28 1.24 5.19
C ARG A 21 -6.28 2.27 5.72
N ASP A 22 -7.54 2.00 5.42
CA ASP A 22 -8.71 2.81 5.79
C ASP A 22 -9.56 2.14 6.90
N SER A 23 -9.18 0.96 7.37
CA SER A 23 -9.92 0.22 8.39
C SER A 23 -9.51 0.58 9.82
N PHE A 24 -10.52 0.93 10.63
CA PHE A 24 -10.41 1.14 12.08
C PHE A 24 -10.20 -0.16 12.88
N MET A 25 -10.34 -1.34 12.26
CA MET A 25 -10.10 -2.61 12.96
C MET A 25 -8.60 -2.83 13.14
N GLY A 26 -8.17 -3.17 14.36
CA GLY A 26 -6.77 -3.48 14.67
C GLY A 26 -5.84 -2.27 14.67
N GLN A 27 -6.28 -1.07 15.05
CA GLN A 27 -5.46 0.16 14.96
C GLN A 27 -4.11 0.10 15.65
N ALA A 28 -4.00 -0.67 16.72
CA ALA A 28 -2.74 -0.88 17.44
C ALA A 28 -1.75 -1.74 16.64
N LEU A 29 -2.23 -2.48 15.63
CA LEU A 29 -1.41 -3.34 14.79
C LEU A 29 -0.74 -2.52 13.70
N LYS A 30 0.58 -2.42 13.79
CA LYS A 30 1.43 -1.97 12.69
C LYS A 30 1.90 -3.17 11.90
N ARG A 31 1.99 -3.02 10.58
CA ARG A 31 2.51 -4.07 9.70
C ARG A 31 3.52 -3.48 8.75
N ASP A 32 4.62 -4.19 8.58
CA ASP A 32 5.67 -3.80 7.65
C ASP A 32 5.20 -4.03 6.22
N ILE A 33 5.46 -3.06 5.36
CA ILE A 33 5.25 -3.15 3.91
C ILE A 33 6.59 -3.12 3.22
N SER A 34 6.74 -3.97 2.22
CA SER A 34 7.85 -3.87 1.28
C SER A 34 7.38 -4.01 -0.16
N ILE A 35 8.07 -3.32 -1.07
CA ILE A 35 7.93 -3.48 -2.51
C ILE A 35 9.27 -4.00 -3.05
N ASP A 36 9.24 -5.11 -3.76
CA ASP A 36 10.43 -5.82 -4.27
C ASP A 36 11.46 -6.13 -3.18
N GLY A 37 10.97 -6.43 -1.97
CA GLY A 37 11.81 -6.68 -0.80
C GLY A 37 12.46 -5.43 -0.20
N LYS A 38 12.23 -4.24 -0.75
CA LYS A 38 12.64 -2.97 -0.15
C LYS A 38 11.56 -2.47 0.79
N CYS A 39 11.93 -2.17 2.02
CA CYS A 39 11.01 -1.60 2.99
C CYS A 39 10.44 -0.26 2.49
N VAL A 40 9.12 -0.13 2.60
CA VAL A 40 8.38 1.12 2.36
C VAL A 40 8.04 1.79 3.70
N GLY A 41 7.73 0.99 4.71
CA GLY A 41 7.50 1.43 6.08
C GLY A 41 6.45 0.61 6.81
N LYS A 42 6.03 1.12 7.97
CA LYS A 42 5.04 0.51 8.85
C LYS A 42 3.66 1.11 8.69
N THR A 43 2.67 0.31 8.30
CA THR A 43 1.29 0.80 8.31
C THR A 43 0.82 1.14 9.71
N ALA A 44 0.06 2.22 9.81
CA ALA A 44 -0.79 2.53 10.94
C ALA A 44 -2.18 2.90 10.40
N ASN A 45 -3.13 3.13 11.31
CA ASN A 45 -4.48 3.47 10.91
C ASN A 45 -4.54 4.81 10.16
N ASN A 46 -5.48 4.93 9.22
CA ASN A 46 -5.85 6.14 8.49
C ASN A 46 -4.70 6.81 7.71
N MET A 47 -3.79 6.01 7.14
CA MET A 47 -2.67 6.51 6.36
C MET A 47 -2.45 5.75 5.07
N PHE A 48 -1.73 6.39 4.15
CA PHE A 48 -1.32 5.80 2.88
C PHE A 48 0.16 6.09 2.59
N PHE A 49 0.83 5.14 1.97
CA PHE A 49 2.18 5.26 1.41
C PHE A 49 2.07 5.53 -0.09
N TYR A 50 3.05 6.28 -0.59
CA TYR A 50 3.23 6.53 -2.01
C TYR A 50 4.62 6.09 -2.41
N SER A 51 4.72 5.20 -3.38
CA SER A 51 5.99 4.67 -3.87
C SER A 51 6.04 4.75 -5.40
N ILE A 52 7.17 5.18 -5.92
CA ILE A 52 7.47 5.17 -7.36
C ILE A 52 8.22 3.88 -7.69
N VAL A 53 7.75 3.16 -8.68
CA VAL A 53 8.32 1.90 -9.15
C VAL A 53 8.58 1.94 -10.66
N ASP A 54 9.31 0.97 -11.18
CA ASP A 54 9.52 0.84 -12.63
C ASP A 54 8.18 0.53 -13.32
N GLY A 55 7.92 1.10 -14.49
CA GLY A 55 6.77 0.69 -15.30
C GLY A 55 7.09 -0.51 -16.19
N ASP A 56 6.04 -1.10 -16.74
CA ASP A 56 6.05 -2.31 -17.57
C ASP A 56 6.81 -3.48 -16.93
N LYS A 57 6.60 -3.64 -15.62
CA LYS A 57 7.30 -4.61 -14.78
C LYS A 57 6.40 -5.16 -13.68
N ASP A 58 6.61 -6.44 -13.35
CA ASP A 58 6.05 -7.06 -12.16
C ASP A 58 6.77 -6.61 -10.89
N HIS A 59 5.98 -6.17 -9.92
CA HIS A 59 6.44 -5.84 -8.58
C HIS A 59 5.85 -6.80 -7.56
N ARG A 60 6.67 -7.21 -6.59
CA ARG A 60 6.19 -7.99 -5.45
C ARG A 60 5.89 -7.06 -4.29
N LEU A 61 4.62 -6.97 -3.92
CA LEU A 61 4.18 -6.24 -2.73
C LEU A 61 3.99 -7.23 -1.60
N SER A 62 4.59 -6.94 -0.45
CA SER A 62 4.52 -7.78 0.73
C SER A 62 3.98 -6.99 1.90
N THR A 63 3.14 -7.63 2.71
CA THR A 63 2.80 -7.18 4.06
C THR A 63 3.15 -8.25 5.08
N GLU A 64 3.65 -7.84 6.24
CA GLU A 64 3.69 -8.70 7.40
C GLU A 64 2.27 -9.11 7.80
N GLY A 65 2.08 -10.36 8.24
CA GLY A 65 0.90 -10.87 8.94
C GLY A 65 1.32 -11.51 10.27
N GLU A 66 0.36 -11.85 11.14
CA GLU A 66 0.68 -12.33 12.51
C GLU A 66 1.56 -13.58 12.57
N THR A 67 1.49 -14.44 11.56
CA THR A 67 2.28 -15.67 11.49
C THR A 67 2.90 -15.90 10.11
N THR A 68 2.44 -15.20 9.07
CA THR A 68 2.88 -15.37 7.68
C THR A 68 2.93 -14.04 6.94
N ARG A 69 3.97 -13.85 6.12
CA ARG A 69 4.03 -12.74 5.15
C ARG A 69 3.02 -12.99 4.02
N HIS A 70 2.26 -11.98 3.66
CA HIS A 70 1.35 -12.02 2.52
C HIS A 70 1.92 -11.22 1.35
N ASP A 71 2.21 -11.93 0.27
CA ASP A 71 2.76 -11.37 -0.96
C ASP A 71 1.69 -11.36 -2.07
N ILE A 72 1.67 -10.30 -2.87
CA ILE A 72 0.97 -10.25 -4.17
C ILE A 72 1.94 -9.78 -5.25
N SER A 73 1.75 -10.27 -6.47
CA SER A 73 2.42 -9.75 -7.65
C SER A 73 1.50 -8.75 -8.34
N LEU A 74 2.05 -7.60 -8.73
CA LEU A 74 1.36 -6.56 -9.46
C LEU A 74 2.19 -6.14 -10.66
N PHE A 75 1.69 -6.42 -11.85
CA PHE A 75 2.23 -5.83 -13.07
C PHE A 75 1.82 -4.36 -13.14
N THR A 76 2.80 -3.47 -13.31
CA THR A 76 2.55 -2.05 -13.44
C THR A 76 2.90 -1.56 -14.84
N ASN A 77 2.11 -0.64 -15.38
CA ASN A 77 2.33 0.01 -16.65
C ASN A 77 2.93 1.40 -16.46
N VAL A 78 3.77 1.83 -17.41
CA VAL A 78 4.33 3.18 -17.41
C VAL A 78 3.22 4.23 -17.39
N GLY A 79 3.38 5.22 -16.51
CA GLY A 79 2.46 6.36 -16.40
C GLY A 79 1.15 6.06 -15.67
N LYS A 80 1.01 4.88 -15.04
CA LYS A 80 -0.20 4.49 -14.30
C LYS A 80 -0.03 4.55 -12.79
N ASN A 81 -1.14 4.83 -12.12
CA ASN A 81 -1.28 4.78 -10.67
C ASN A 81 -2.02 3.49 -10.29
N TYR A 82 -1.51 2.80 -9.28
CA TYR A 82 -2.09 1.58 -8.74
C TYR A 82 -2.41 1.76 -7.27
N PHE A 83 -3.52 1.16 -6.83
CA PHE A 83 -4.04 1.33 -5.50
C PHE A 83 -4.17 -0.03 -4.84
N VAL A 84 -3.54 -0.16 -3.67
CA VAL A 84 -3.45 -1.42 -2.93
C VAL A 84 -3.91 -1.19 -1.50
N GLN A 85 -5.06 -1.77 -1.18
CA GLN A 85 -5.65 -1.73 0.15
C GLN A 85 -5.08 -2.86 1.00
N GLN A 86 -4.65 -2.53 2.22
CA GLN A 86 -4.39 -3.51 3.27
C GLN A 86 -5.65 -3.73 4.10
N GLN A 87 -6.15 -4.96 4.04
CA GLN A 87 -7.32 -5.38 4.79
C GLN A 87 -6.89 -6.18 6.02
N ILE A 88 -7.28 -5.72 7.20
CA ILE A 88 -7.12 -6.48 8.44
C ILE A 88 -8.39 -7.27 8.69
N THR A 89 -8.25 -8.58 8.90
CA THR A 89 -9.35 -9.47 9.27
C THR A 89 -9.09 -10.01 10.66
N MET A 90 -9.96 -9.68 11.61
CA MET A 90 -9.93 -10.25 12.95
C MET A 90 -10.62 -11.61 12.91
N GLY A 91 -9.85 -12.69 13.07
CA GLY A 91 -10.38 -14.02 13.31
C GLY A 91 -10.70 -14.24 14.79
N VAL A 92 -11.30 -15.40 15.10
CA VAL A 92 -11.64 -15.80 16.48
C VAL A 92 -10.38 -15.94 17.35
N TRP A 93 -9.21 -16.17 16.74
CA TRP A 93 -7.95 -16.47 17.44
C TRP A 93 -6.75 -15.59 17.02
N SER A 94 -6.81 -14.89 15.88
CA SER A 94 -5.69 -14.13 15.32
C SER A 94 -6.16 -13.05 14.34
N ALA A 95 -5.44 -11.94 14.23
CA ALA A 95 -5.65 -10.91 13.22
C ALA A 95 -4.74 -11.15 11.99
N SER A 96 -5.33 -11.47 10.86
CA SER A 96 -4.61 -11.60 9.59
C SER A 96 -4.66 -10.29 8.80
N SER A 97 -3.73 -10.12 7.86
CA SER A 97 -3.66 -8.97 6.96
C SER A 97 -3.46 -9.44 5.52
N LYS A 98 -4.31 -8.97 4.61
CA LYS A 98 -4.26 -9.29 3.18
C LYS A 98 -4.11 -8.02 2.35
N LEU A 99 -3.53 -8.18 1.16
CA LEU A 99 -3.43 -7.12 0.17
C LEU A 99 -4.47 -7.31 -0.92
N LYS A 100 -5.14 -6.23 -1.29
CA LYS A 100 -6.11 -6.21 -2.37
C LYS A 100 -5.79 -5.04 -3.31
N VAL A 101 -5.59 -5.35 -4.58
CA VAL A 101 -5.52 -4.33 -5.63
C VAL A 101 -6.94 -3.85 -5.90
N VAL A 102 -7.15 -2.54 -5.90
CA VAL A 102 -8.45 -1.92 -6.18
C VAL A 102 -8.39 -1.07 -7.43
N SER A 103 -9.55 -0.67 -7.95
CA SER A 103 -9.63 0.27 -9.07
C SER A 103 -9.13 1.65 -8.66
N GLU A 104 -8.68 2.43 -9.63
CA GLU A 104 -8.28 3.83 -9.43
C GLU A 104 -9.40 4.68 -8.84
N GLU A 105 -10.64 4.51 -9.30
CA GLU A 105 -11.81 5.21 -8.75
C GLU A 105 -12.02 4.90 -7.26
N GLN A 106 -11.93 3.63 -6.87
CA GLN A 106 -12.11 3.25 -5.47
C GLN A 106 -10.95 3.75 -4.61
N GLY A 107 -9.72 3.53 -5.05
CA GLY A 107 -8.52 3.87 -4.28
C GLY A 107 -8.33 5.38 -4.10
N THR A 108 -8.63 6.18 -5.13
CA THR A 108 -8.59 7.65 -5.03
C THR A 108 -9.57 8.15 -3.97
N LYS A 109 -10.82 7.68 -4.01
CA LYS A 109 -11.87 8.03 -3.04
C LYS A 109 -11.51 7.62 -1.61
N GLU A 110 -10.98 6.42 -1.41
CA GLU A 110 -10.59 5.95 -0.09
C GLU A 110 -9.38 6.73 0.48
N ILE A 111 -8.43 7.14 -0.37
CA ILE A 111 -7.23 7.89 0.04
C ILE A 111 -7.49 9.37 0.34
N GLU A 112 -8.57 9.96 -0.18
CA GLU A 112 -8.91 11.38 0.04
C GLU A 112 -8.95 11.73 1.54
N GLY A 113 -9.50 10.85 2.38
CA GLY A 113 -9.59 11.02 3.83
C GLY A 113 -8.31 10.67 4.61
N LEU A 114 -7.30 10.07 3.97
CA LEU A 114 -6.13 9.50 4.64
C LEU A 114 -4.95 10.47 4.70
N LYS A 115 -4.03 10.25 5.65
CA LYS A 115 -2.80 11.04 5.77
C LYS A 115 -1.66 10.36 5.01
N LEU A 116 -0.86 11.14 4.29
CA LEU A 116 0.35 10.62 3.66
C LEU A 116 1.33 10.17 4.76
N ALA A 117 1.72 8.91 4.71
CA ALA A 117 2.72 8.31 5.55
C ALA A 117 4.11 8.79 5.17
N VAL A 118 4.97 8.93 6.17
CA VAL A 118 6.41 9.09 5.94
C VAL A 118 6.98 7.69 5.77
N SER A 119 7.66 7.46 4.64
CA SER A 119 8.45 6.24 4.43
C SER A 119 9.51 6.13 5.52
N GLY A 120 9.68 4.94 6.10
CA GLY A 120 10.58 4.72 7.23
C GLY A 120 11.06 3.27 7.31
N ASP A 121 11.79 2.94 8.37
CA ASP A 121 12.39 1.62 8.53
C ASP A 121 11.37 0.55 8.94
N CYS A 122 11.54 -0.63 8.36
CA CYS A 122 10.91 -1.89 8.76
C CYS A 122 11.78 -2.50 9.86
N SER A 123 11.20 -3.30 10.75
CA SER A 123 11.93 -3.89 11.90
C SER A 123 12.25 -5.36 11.74
#